data_AF-A0A7S2Y6L2-F1
#
_entry.id   AF-A0A7S2Y6L2-F1
#
_cell.length_a   1.000
_cell.length_b   1.000
_cell.length_c   1.000
_cell.angle_alpha   90.00
_cell.angle_beta   90.00
_cell.angle_gamma   90.00
#
_symmetry.space_group_name_H-M   'P 1'
#
loop_
_entity.id
_entity.type
_entity.pdbx_description
1 polymer ?
#
loop_
_entity_poly.entity_id
_entity_poly.type
_entity_poly.pdbx_seq_one_letter_code
_entity_poly.pdbx_strand_id
1 'polypeptide(L)'
;MYADTEAMDTKRIEYNQARDDSYYSTFGPVANPRVPTTGTWDDHDYAINNMGKYYNCRKQSQDEFVYHFNVPSSDPRHPDQGINQQEGIYSSYMFHQPGTSQDGIHLINMDARYHRSPTFSNYGPSEGGASSILGPAQCTSNTEMNEGPGVSGTLY
;
A
#
# COMPACT_ATOMS: atom_id res chain seq x y z
N MET A 1 1.46 -6.21 12.40
CA MET A 1 0.45 -5.27 12.91
C MET A 1 -0.92 -5.89 12.64
N TYR A 2 -1.86 -5.73 13.58
CA TYR A 2 -3.24 -6.17 13.44
C TYR A 2 -4.11 -5.25 14.29
N ALA A 3 -4.76 -4.25 13.68
CA ALA A 3 -5.44 -3.19 14.42
C ALA A 3 -6.85 -2.91 13.87
N ASP A 4 -7.85 -3.55 14.48
CA ASP A 4 -9.28 -3.26 14.28
C ASP A 4 -9.68 -1.95 14.96
N THR A 5 -9.26 -0.82 14.39
CA THR A 5 -9.56 0.49 14.98
C THR A 5 -9.67 1.59 13.94
N GLU A 6 -10.52 2.57 14.25
CA GLU A 6 -10.59 3.84 13.52
C GLU A 6 -9.64 4.90 14.11
N ALA A 7 -9.07 4.65 15.30
CA ALA A 7 -8.15 5.57 15.95
C ALA A 7 -6.76 5.48 15.33
N MET A 8 -6.37 6.54 14.60
CA MET A 8 -5.06 6.60 13.92
C MET A 8 -3.89 6.52 14.90
N ASP A 9 -4.01 7.08 16.11
CA ASP A 9 -2.96 6.97 17.12
C ASP A 9 -2.72 5.53 17.55
N THR A 10 -3.78 4.72 17.67
CA THR A 10 -3.64 3.28 17.92
C THR A 10 -2.93 2.59 16.77
N LYS A 11 -3.32 2.85 15.51
CA LYS A 11 -2.62 2.29 14.33
C LYS A 11 -1.13 2.66 14.33
N ARG A 12 -0.81 3.92 14.61
CA ARG A 12 0.57 4.40 14.69
C ARG A 12 1.37 3.69 15.76
N ILE A 13 0.79 3.48 16.94
CA ILE A 13 1.43 2.73 18.03
C ILE A 13 1.72 1.29 17.60
N GLU A 14 0.73 0.60 17.00
CA GLU A 14 0.89 -0.79 16.54
C GLU A 14 1.93 -0.91 15.41
N TYR A 15 1.95 0.05 14.49
CA TYR A 15 3.00 0.14 13.47
C TYR A 15 4.38 0.38 14.09
N ASN A 16 4.50 1.25 15.07
CA ASN A 16 5.77 1.51 15.74
C ASN A 16 6.25 0.30 16.55
N GLN A 17 5.35 -0.41 17.25
CA GLN A 17 5.69 -1.65 17.94
C GLN A 17 6.25 -2.70 16.98
N ALA A 18 5.66 -2.83 15.79
CA ALA A 18 6.21 -3.72 14.75
C ALA A 18 7.60 -3.26 14.27
N ARG A 19 7.85 -1.95 14.19
CA ARG A 19 9.18 -1.41 13.82
C ARG A 19 10.23 -1.60 14.89
N ASP A 20 9.84 -1.57 16.16
CA ASP A 20 10.72 -1.73 17.31
C ASP A 20 11.12 -3.21 17.53
N ASP A 21 10.45 -4.15 16.87
CA ASP A 21 10.87 -5.55 16.85
C ASP A 21 12.24 -5.70 16.14
N SER A 22 13.15 -6.43 16.78
CA SER A 22 14.52 -6.57 16.28
C SER A 22 14.60 -7.35 14.96
N TYR A 23 13.72 -8.34 14.74
CA TYR A 23 13.71 -9.07 13.47
C TYR A 23 13.15 -8.19 12.35
N TYR A 24 12.06 -7.48 12.62
CA TYR A 24 11.47 -6.57 11.64
C TYR A 24 12.44 -5.43 11.26
N SER A 25 13.10 -4.81 12.23
CA SER A 25 14.09 -3.76 11.95
C SER A 25 15.36 -4.28 11.26
N THR A 26 15.71 -5.56 11.44
CA THR A 26 16.89 -6.16 10.78
C THR A 26 16.59 -6.63 9.34
N PHE A 27 15.37 -7.12 9.07
CA PHE A 27 15.05 -7.82 7.82
C PHE A 27 13.86 -7.23 7.05
N GLY A 28 13.16 -6.25 7.63
CA GLY A 28 11.97 -5.63 7.07
C GLY A 28 12.25 -4.36 6.25
N PRO A 29 11.20 -3.60 5.91
CA PRO A 29 11.29 -2.45 4.99
C PRO A 29 12.12 -1.28 5.53
N VAL A 30 12.36 -1.23 6.84
CA VAL A 30 13.17 -0.20 7.51
C VAL A 30 14.62 -0.61 7.73
N ALA A 31 15.03 -1.81 7.28
CA ALA A 31 16.37 -2.33 7.47
C ALA A 31 17.46 -1.44 6.84
N ASN A 32 18.65 -1.47 7.43
CA ASN A 32 19.85 -0.81 6.93
C ASN A 32 21.06 -1.76 7.01
N PRO A 33 21.66 -2.19 5.88
CA PRO A 33 21.32 -1.82 4.51
C PRO A 33 19.92 -2.27 4.12
N ARG A 34 19.30 -1.53 3.18
CA ARG A 34 17.91 -1.75 2.79
C ARG A 34 17.75 -3.12 2.13
N VAL A 35 16.89 -3.95 2.71
CA VAL A 35 16.36 -5.15 2.04
C VAL A 35 15.25 -4.67 1.10
N PRO A 36 15.28 -5.03 -0.21
CA PRO A 36 14.18 -4.73 -1.11
C PRO A 36 12.88 -5.37 -0.59
N THR A 37 12.01 -4.55 -0.02
CA THR A 37 10.70 -4.97 0.48
C THR A 37 9.63 -4.17 -0.23
N THR A 38 8.61 -4.88 -0.69
CA THR A 38 7.38 -4.30 -1.23
C THR A 38 6.20 -5.01 -0.56
N GLY A 39 5.01 -4.44 -0.64
CA GLY A 39 3.83 -5.09 -0.12
C GLY A 39 2.57 -4.29 -0.40
N THR A 40 1.45 -4.90 0.00
CA THR A 40 0.13 -4.28 0.11
C THR A 40 -0.45 -4.61 1.48
N TRP A 41 -1.63 -4.09 1.79
CA TRP A 41 -2.34 -4.28 3.04
C TRP A 41 -3.49 -5.26 2.91
N ASP A 42 -4.02 -5.71 4.06
CA ASP A 42 -5.37 -6.22 4.16
C ASP A 42 -6.24 -5.40 5.15
N ASP A 43 -7.39 -5.89 5.61
CA ASP A 43 -8.29 -5.10 6.47
C ASP A 43 -7.59 -4.54 7.69
N HIS A 44 -6.89 -5.39 8.44
CA HIS A 44 -6.38 -4.98 9.75
C HIS A 44 -5.27 -3.93 9.67
N ASP A 45 -4.63 -3.78 8.51
CA ASP A 45 -3.72 -2.68 8.27
C ASP A 45 -4.48 -1.42 7.81
N TYR A 46 -5.52 -1.59 6.98
CA TYR A 46 -6.31 -0.51 6.39
C TYR A 46 -7.32 0.12 7.36
N ALA A 47 -8.16 -0.65 8.04
CA ALA A 47 -9.31 -0.18 8.82
C ALA A 47 -9.81 -1.26 9.81
N ILE A 48 -11.01 -1.07 10.39
CA ILE A 48 -11.73 -2.17 11.03
C ILE A 48 -12.18 -3.20 9.99
N ASN A 49 -12.37 -4.44 10.44
CA ASN A 49 -12.90 -5.55 9.66
C ASN A 49 -13.93 -5.17 8.57
N ASN A 50 -13.70 -5.66 7.35
CA ASN A 50 -14.55 -5.50 6.17
C ASN A 50 -14.79 -4.08 5.65
N MET A 51 -14.18 -3.05 6.23
CA MET A 51 -14.26 -1.70 5.68
C MET A 51 -13.66 -1.61 4.28
N GLY A 52 -14.13 -0.62 3.54
CA GLY A 52 -13.74 -0.33 2.16
C GLY A 52 -13.79 1.17 1.91
N LYS A 53 -14.31 1.59 0.76
CA LYS A 53 -14.34 3.01 0.36
C LYS A 53 -15.19 3.94 1.22
N TYR A 54 -16.07 3.40 2.06
CA TYR A 54 -16.88 4.19 3.01
C TYR A 54 -16.21 4.39 4.37
N TYR A 55 -15.02 3.82 4.56
CA TYR A 55 -14.22 4.16 5.72
C TYR A 55 -13.81 5.63 5.66
N ASN A 56 -13.89 6.34 6.79
CA ASN A 56 -13.62 7.78 6.81
C ASN A 56 -12.13 8.12 6.87
N CYS A 57 -11.28 7.20 7.36
CA CYS A 57 -9.86 7.48 7.58
C CYS A 57 -8.93 6.81 6.55
N ARG A 58 -9.39 6.60 5.31
CA ARG A 58 -8.64 5.86 4.27
C ARG A 58 -7.28 6.50 3.97
N LYS A 59 -7.29 7.82 3.79
CA LYS A 59 -6.09 8.61 3.51
C LYS A 59 -5.12 8.55 4.68
N GLN A 60 -5.61 8.69 5.90
CA GLN A 60 -4.79 8.62 7.10
C GLN A 60 -4.17 7.23 7.27
N SER A 61 -4.92 6.15 7.01
CA SER A 61 -4.36 4.80 7.02
C SER A 61 -3.28 4.61 5.96
N GLN A 62 -3.46 5.18 4.75
CA GLN A 62 -2.42 5.21 3.72
C GLN A 62 -1.16 5.93 4.21
N ASP A 63 -1.31 7.08 4.84
CA ASP A 63 -0.17 7.85 5.36
C ASP A 63 0.60 7.03 6.41
N GLU A 64 -0.10 6.37 7.35
CA GLU A 64 0.52 5.48 8.34
C GLU A 64 1.27 4.32 7.68
N PHE A 65 0.68 3.68 6.66
CA PHE A 65 1.36 2.63 5.88
C PHE A 65 2.65 3.14 5.23
N VAL A 66 2.58 4.28 4.55
CA VAL A 66 3.71 4.89 3.84
C VAL A 66 4.86 5.19 4.81
N TYR A 67 4.56 5.80 5.96
CA TYR A 67 5.56 6.09 6.98
C TYR A 67 6.15 4.82 7.61
N HIS A 68 5.32 3.80 7.84
CA HIS A 68 5.76 2.52 8.40
C HIS A 68 6.74 1.80 7.48
N PHE A 69 6.44 1.75 6.18
CA PHE A 69 7.28 1.10 5.16
C PHE A 69 8.46 1.96 4.67
N ASN A 70 8.65 3.16 5.23
CA ASN A 70 9.67 4.11 4.83
C ASN A 70 9.65 4.37 3.31
N VAL A 71 8.44 4.53 2.77
CA VAL A 71 8.23 4.83 1.35
C VAL A 71 8.82 6.23 1.08
N PRO A 72 9.61 6.43 0.01
CA PRO A 72 10.24 7.73 -0.26
C PRO A 72 9.22 8.83 -0.53
N SER A 73 9.56 10.08 -0.19
CA SER A 73 8.71 11.24 -0.46
C SER A 73 8.39 11.47 -1.93
N SER A 74 9.23 10.96 -2.84
CA SER A 74 9.03 11.00 -4.28
C SER A 74 8.02 9.97 -4.82
N ASP A 75 7.58 9.00 -4.00
CA ASP A 75 6.62 7.98 -4.41
C ASP A 75 5.20 8.59 -4.49
N PRO A 76 4.40 8.26 -5.53
CA PRO A 76 3.03 8.78 -5.69
C PRO A 76 2.11 8.53 -4.48
N ARG A 77 2.38 7.50 -3.69
CA ARG A 77 1.58 7.15 -2.51
C ARG A 77 1.84 8.07 -1.32
N HIS A 78 2.98 8.77 -1.30
CA HIS A 78 3.45 9.52 -0.14
C HIS A 78 2.61 10.80 0.09
N PRO A 79 2.29 11.18 1.35
CA PRO A 79 1.52 12.39 1.64
C PRO A 79 2.17 13.70 1.17
N ASP A 80 3.49 13.72 1.01
CA ASP A 80 4.25 14.86 0.42
C ASP A 80 3.81 15.19 -1.01
N GLN A 81 3.14 14.28 -1.71
CA GLN A 81 2.52 14.56 -3.01
C GLN A 81 1.32 15.52 -2.93
N GLY A 82 0.81 15.78 -1.72
CA GLY A 82 -0.23 16.77 -1.45
C GLY A 82 -1.53 16.46 -2.18
N ILE A 83 -1.97 17.37 -3.06
CA ILE A 83 -3.18 17.19 -3.87
C ILE A 83 -3.02 16.12 -4.95
N ASN A 84 -1.78 15.74 -5.28
CA ASN A 84 -1.46 14.74 -6.30
C ASN A 84 -1.19 13.36 -5.69
N GLN A 85 -1.41 13.19 -4.39
CA GLN A 85 -1.25 11.90 -3.74
C GLN A 85 -2.19 10.88 -4.37
N GLN A 86 -1.63 9.75 -4.80
CA GLN A 86 -2.38 8.61 -5.28
C GLN A 86 -3.33 8.12 -4.20
N GLU A 87 -4.55 7.73 -4.58
CA GLU A 87 -5.51 7.12 -3.67
C GLU A 87 -5.28 5.60 -3.57
N GLY A 88 -4.88 5.10 -2.40
CA GLY A 88 -4.54 3.70 -2.17
C GLY A 88 -3.06 3.39 -2.37
N ILE A 89 -2.63 2.22 -1.87
CA ILE A 89 -1.20 1.85 -1.77
C ILE A 89 -0.71 0.92 -2.88
N TYR A 90 -1.50 0.74 -3.94
CA TYR A 90 -1.10 -0.07 -5.09
C TYR A 90 0.20 0.47 -5.72
N SER A 91 1.00 -0.44 -6.26
CA SER A 91 2.32 -0.11 -6.82
C SER A 91 2.78 -1.18 -7.79
N SER A 92 3.63 -0.83 -8.74
CA SER A 92 4.34 -1.80 -9.57
C SER A 92 5.84 -1.55 -9.54
N TYR A 93 6.61 -2.62 -9.79
CA TYR A 93 8.06 -2.60 -9.83
C TYR A 93 8.56 -3.48 -10.97
N MET A 94 9.46 -2.95 -11.80
CA MET A 94 10.22 -3.76 -12.75
C MET A 94 11.57 -4.10 -12.14
N PHE A 95 11.80 -5.38 -11.86
CA PHE A 95 13.10 -5.90 -11.45
C PHE A 95 13.88 -6.34 -12.69
N HIS A 96 15.09 -5.83 -12.84
CA HIS A 96 15.97 -6.23 -13.93
C HIS A 96 16.68 -7.55 -13.63
N GLN A 97 17.10 -8.26 -14.68
CA GLN A 97 17.87 -9.48 -14.52
C GLN A 97 19.22 -9.19 -13.83
N PRO A 98 19.68 -10.07 -12.92
CA PRO A 98 20.93 -9.85 -12.18
C PRO A 98 22.11 -9.52 -13.11
N GLY A 99 22.82 -8.44 -12.80
CA GLY A 99 23.97 -7.99 -13.58
C GLY A 99 23.65 -7.31 -14.92
N THR A 100 22.39 -6.99 -15.21
CA THR A 100 21.98 -6.34 -16.47
C THR A 100 20.96 -5.21 -16.23
N SER A 101 20.69 -4.44 -17.29
CA SER A 101 19.56 -3.49 -17.35
C SER A 101 18.35 -4.06 -18.12
N GLN A 102 18.33 -5.36 -18.40
CA GLN A 102 17.21 -5.99 -19.10
C GLN A 102 16.08 -6.29 -18.12
N ASP A 103 14.85 -6.03 -18.54
CA ASP A 103 13.66 -6.35 -17.76
C ASP A 103 13.60 -7.85 -17.40
N GLY A 104 13.20 -8.11 -16.16
CA GLY A 104 13.06 -9.44 -15.60
C GLY A 104 11.65 -9.65 -15.07
N ILE A 105 11.46 -9.37 -13.78
CA ILE A 105 10.19 -9.61 -13.08
C ILE A 105 9.43 -8.30 -12.96
N HIS A 106 8.23 -8.27 -13.53
CA HIS A 106 7.27 -7.22 -13.26
C HIS A 106 6.38 -7.61 -12.06
N LEU A 107 6.60 -6.98 -10.91
CA LEU A 107 5.80 -7.16 -9.72
C LEU A 107 4.69 -6.11 -9.66
N ILE A 108 3.47 -6.56 -9.38
CA ILE A 108 2.27 -5.72 -9.25
C ILE A 108 1.64 -5.99 -7.89
N ASN A 109 1.59 -4.96 -7.04
CA ASN A 109 0.86 -4.96 -5.78
C ASN A 109 -0.48 -4.26 -5.98
N MET A 110 -1.57 -5.01 -5.80
CA MET A 110 -2.93 -4.47 -5.87
C MET A 110 -3.38 -3.95 -4.51
N ASP A 111 -4.21 -2.91 -4.52
CA ASP A 111 -4.95 -2.45 -3.33
C ASP A 111 -6.43 -2.81 -3.49
N ALA A 112 -6.84 -3.85 -2.76
CA ALA A 112 -8.18 -4.39 -2.76
C ALA A 112 -9.05 -3.85 -1.61
N ARG A 113 -8.63 -2.79 -0.91
CA ARG A 113 -9.36 -2.24 0.25
C ARG A 113 -9.80 -0.79 0.04
N TYR A 114 -8.92 0.10 -0.43
CA TYR A 114 -9.18 1.55 -0.48
C TYR A 114 -10.44 1.94 -1.28
N HIS A 115 -10.65 1.25 -2.41
CA HIS A 115 -11.75 1.50 -3.34
C HIS A 115 -12.88 0.47 -3.25
N ARG A 116 -12.73 -0.53 -2.38
CA ARG A 116 -13.64 -1.67 -2.33
C ARG A 116 -15.02 -1.24 -1.88
N SER A 117 -16.04 -1.62 -2.64
CA SER A 117 -17.44 -1.46 -2.26
C SER A 117 -17.80 -2.37 -1.07
N PRO A 118 -18.80 -2.01 -0.26
CA PRO A 118 -19.24 -2.81 0.88
C PRO A 118 -19.63 -4.23 0.49
N THR A 119 -19.18 -5.22 1.26
CA THR A 119 -19.65 -6.61 1.12
C THR A 119 -21.05 -6.78 1.68
N PHE A 120 -21.39 -6.04 2.74
CA PHE A 120 -22.69 -6.10 3.42
C PHE A 120 -23.18 -4.69 3.77
N SER A 121 -24.49 -4.54 3.95
CA SER A 121 -25.14 -3.23 4.16
C SER A 121 -24.71 -2.50 5.43
N ASN A 122 -24.19 -3.22 6.42
CA ASN A 122 -23.67 -2.63 7.66
C ASN A 122 -22.28 -1.98 7.48
N TYR A 123 -21.60 -2.18 6.34
CA TYR A 123 -20.33 -1.54 5.99
C TYR A 123 -20.49 -0.41 4.95
N GLY A 124 -21.73 -0.13 4.53
CA GLY A 124 -22.09 0.91 3.57
C GLY A 124 -23.25 0.47 2.67
N PRO A 125 -23.76 1.36 1.80
CA PRO A 125 -24.87 1.05 0.90
C PRO A 125 -24.52 -0.09 -0.07
N SER A 126 -25.51 -0.91 -0.41
CA SER A 126 -25.38 -1.92 -1.47
C SER A 126 -25.34 -1.26 -2.84
N GLU A 127 -24.35 -1.63 -3.64
CA GLU A 127 -24.12 -1.05 -4.97
C GLU A 127 -24.46 -2.00 -6.12
N GLY A 128 -24.81 -3.25 -5.82
CA GLY A 128 -25.16 -4.25 -6.80
C GLY A 128 -24.11 -4.39 -7.90
N GLY A 129 -24.53 -4.32 -9.17
CA GLY A 129 -23.64 -4.44 -10.33
C GLY A 129 -22.65 -3.28 -10.52
N ALA A 130 -22.78 -2.19 -9.76
CA ALA A 130 -21.83 -1.09 -9.75
C ALA A 130 -20.71 -1.26 -8.70
N SER A 131 -20.72 -2.38 -7.96
CA SER A 131 -19.69 -2.67 -6.97
C SER A 131 -18.31 -2.80 -7.61
N SER A 132 -17.28 -2.27 -6.96
CA SER A 132 -15.89 -2.43 -7.38
C SER A 132 -15.01 -2.94 -6.24
N ILE A 133 -13.89 -3.58 -6.60
CA ILE A 133 -12.81 -3.91 -5.66
C ILE A 133 -11.63 -2.97 -5.89
N LEU A 134 -11.24 -2.79 -7.15
CA LEU A 134 -10.14 -1.95 -7.56
C LEU A 134 -10.64 -0.56 -7.99
N GLY A 135 -9.84 0.47 -7.78
CA GLY A 135 -10.15 1.82 -8.27
C GLY A 135 -10.00 1.90 -9.80
N PRO A 136 -10.62 2.88 -10.48
CA PRO A 136 -10.49 3.05 -11.92
C PRO A 136 -9.04 3.08 -12.40
N ALA A 137 -8.15 3.79 -11.68
CA ALA A 137 -6.73 3.86 -11.99
C ALA A 137 -6.08 2.46 -12.06
N GLN A 138 -6.35 1.58 -11.07
CA GLN A 138 -5.86 0.21 -11.06
C GLN A 138 -6.47 -0.65 -12.19
N CYS A 139 -7.75 -0.47 -12.53
CA CYS A 139 -8.41 -1.22 -13.61
C CYS A 139 -7.94 -0.81 -15.01
N THR A 140 -7.63 0.46 -15.24
CA THR A 140 -7.24 0.99 -16.55
C THR A 140 -5.74 0.96 -16.81
N SER A 141 -4.94 0.54 -15.82
CA SER A 141 -3.48 0.64 -15.81
C SER A 141 -2.76 -0.38 -16.70
N ASN A 142 -3.04 -0.38 -18.00
CA ASN A 142 -2.09 -0.89 -18.99
C ASN A 142 -0.92 0.09 -19.23
N THR A 143 -0.89 1.26 -18.59
CA THR A 143 0.16 2.28 -18.82
C THR A 143 0.86 2.66 -17.52
N GLU A 144 0.15 2.98 -16.43
CA GLU A 144 0.79 3.35 -15.15
C GLU A 144 1.46 2.18 -14.43
N MET A 145 0.93 0.96 -14.52
CA MET A 145 1.60 -0.20 -13.94
C MET A 145 2.74 -0.70 -14.81
N ASN A 146 2.79 -0.39 -16.11
CA ASN A 146 3.91 -0.78 -16.98
C ASN A 146 5.15 0.13 -16.88
N GLU A 147 5.01 1.31 -16.28
CA GLU A 147 6.04 2.36 -16.27
C GLU A 147 6.53 2.67 -14.84
N GLY A 148 6.42 1.70 -13.90
CA GLY A 148 6.62 1.89 -12.46
C GLY A 148 7.74 2.86 -12.09
N PRO A 149 7.61 3.67 -11.01
CA PRO A 149 8.61 4.67 -10.67
C PRO A 149 9.96 3.97 -10.63
N GLY A 150 10.92 4.45 -11.41
CA GLY A 150 12.22 3.82 -11.64
C GLY A 150 13.01 3.64 -10.35
N VAL A 151 12.63 2.67 -9.53
CA VAL A 151 13.35 2.24 -8.35
C VAL A 151 14.16 1.04 -8.80
N SER A 152 15.37 1.32 -9.27
CA SER A 152 16.38 0.30 -9.53
C SER A 152 16.65 -0.47 -8.23
N GLY A 153 16.08 -1.67 -8.13
CA GLY A 153 16.45 -2.65 -7.13
C GLY A 153 17.36 -3.68 -7.79
N THR A 154 18.67 -3.65 -7.48
CA THR A 154 19.56 -4.76 -7.81
C THR A 154 19.33 -5.87 -6.79
N LEU A 155 18.83 -7.02 -7.23
CA LEU A 155 18.99 -8.26 -6.46
C LEU A 155 20.46 -8.67 -6.57
N TYR A 156 21.19 -8.58 -5.46
CA TYR A 156 22.56 -9.07 -5.35
C TYR A 156 22.58 -10.60 -5.25
#